data_AF-A0A7V9ULH1-F1
#
_entry.id   AF-A0A7V9ULH1-F1
#
_cell.length_a   1.000
_cell.length_b   1.000
_cell.length_c   1.000
_cell.angle_alpha   90.00
_cell.angle_beta   90.00
_cell.angle_gamma   90.00
#
_symmetry.space_group_name_H-M   'P 1'
#
loop_
_entity.id
_entity.type
_entity.pdbx_description
1 polymer ?
#
loop_
_entity_poly.entity_id
_entity_poly.type
_entity_poly.pdbx_seq_one_letter_code
_entity_poly.pdbx_strand_id
1 'polypeptide(L)'
;MNTTELIGWLSSLILVLTISKQIYKQWQEGSSENVSKWLFIGQMAASLGFTIYSWLDGNWVFIVTNLLMLINGLVGLGIVLHHRKREQREGKGNKTKGKLKAERA
;
A
#
# COMPACT_ATOMS: atom_id res chain seq x y z
N MET A 1 -14.93 15.47 23.86
CA MET A 1 -13.66 15.57 23.12
C MET A 1 -12.90 16.77 23.64
N ASN A 2 -11.71 16.55 24.16
CA ASN A 2 -10.81 17.64 24.54
C ASN A 2 -10.11 18.21 23.28
N THR A 3 -9.49 19.39 23.38
CA THR A 3 -8.84 20.06 22.24
C THR A 3 -7.74 19.17 21.61
N THR A 4 -7.03 18.39 22.42
CA THR A 4 -5.99 17.46 21.96
C THR A 4 -6.54 16.35 21.08
N GLU A 5 -7.67 15.75 21.46
CA GLU A 5 -8.36 14.73 20.67
C GLU A 5 -8.86 15.29 19.34
N LEU A 6 -9.44 16.49 19.35
CA LEU A 6 -9.91 17.14 18.13
C LEU A 6 -8.77 17.35 17.12
N ILE A 7 -7.63 17.88 17.58
CA ILE A 7 -6.44 18.07 16.74
C ILE A 7 -5.92 16.72 16.25
N GLY A 8 -5.90 15.70 17.11
CA GLY A 8 -5.49 14.35 16.75
C GLY A 8 -6.36 13.74 15.65
N TRP A 9 -7.68 13.85 15.77
CA TRP A 9 -8.63 13.33 14.78
C TRP A 9 -8.54 14.06 13.46
N LEU A 10 -8.44 15.40 13.47
CA LEU A 10 -8.27 16.20 12.24
C LEU A 10 -6.96 15.85 11.53
N SER A 11 -5.85 15.78 12.27
CA SER A 11 -4.54 15.41 11.73
C SER A 11 -4.56 14.00 11.15
N SER A 12 -5.19 13.06 11.85
CA SER A 12 -5.36 11.69 11.40
C SER A 12 -6.21 11.57 10.13
N LEU A 13 -7.30 12.34 10.03
CA LEU A 13 -8.14 12.38 8.84
C LEU A 13 -7.34 12.84 7.62
N ILE A 14 -6.57 13.92 7.77
CA ILE A 14 -5.69 14.44 6.71
C ILE A 14 -4.66 13.38 6.30
N LEU A 15 -4.03 12.72 7.27
CA LEU A 15 -3.06 11.66 7.02
C LEU A 15 -3.67 10.49 6.24
N VAL A 16 -4.82 9.98 6.67
CA VAL A 16 -5.47 8.85 6.00
C VAL A 16 -5.86 9.23 4.57
N LEU A 17 -6.49 10.40 4.38
CA LEU A 17 -6.90 10.87 3.04
C LEU A 17 -5.72 11.03 2.08
N THR A 18 -4.61 11.60 2.56
CA THR A 18 -3.42 11.82 1.72
C THR A 18 -2.77 10.50 1.32
N ILE A 19 -2.69 9.52 2.22
CA ILE A 19 -2.10 8.20 1.94
C ILE A 19 -3.03 7.39 1.02
N SER A 20 -4.34 7.40 1.27
CA SER A 20 -5.31 6.74 0.38
C SER A 20 -5.25 7.29 -1.04
N LYS A 21 -5.08 8.62 -1.21
CA LYS A 21 -4.86 9.23 -2.53
C LYS A 21 -3.56 8.77 -3.19
N GLN A 22 -2.48 8.61 -2.42
CA GLN A 22 -1.20 8.10 -2.92
C GLN A 22 -1.34 6.65 -3.43
N ILE A 23 -2.02 5.79 -2.68
CA ILE A 23 -2.27 4.39 -3.07
C ILE A 23 -3.16 4.32 -4.31
N TYR A 24 -4.20 5.16 -4.38
CA TYR A 24 -5.07 5.24 -5.56
C TYR A 24 -4.29 5.63 -6.82
N LYS A 25 -3.36 6.60 -6.72
CA LYS A 25 -2.49 6.95 -7.84
C LYS A 25 -1.55 5.81 -8.23
N GLN A 26 -0.92 5.14 -7.26
CA GLN A 26 -0.09 3.96 -7.54
C GLN A 26 -0.89 2.86 -8.24
N TRP A 27 -2.17 2.69 -7.88
CA TRP A 27 -3.07 1.77 -8.58
C TRP A 27 -3.35 2.21 -10.01
N GLN A 28 -3.65 3.49 -10.24
CA GLN A 28 -3.96 4.01 -11.57
C GLN A 28 -2.74 3.98 -12.51
N GLU A 29 -1.56 4.30 -12.00
CA GLU A 29 -0.33 4.46 -12.80
C GLU A 29 0.33 3.13 -13.17
N GLY A 30 -0.10 2.01 -12.60
CA GLY A 30 0.30 0.69 -13.07
C GLY A 30 1.72 0.26 -12.68
N SER A 31 2.66 1.20 -12.60
CA SER A 31 4.09 0.95 -12.42
C SER A 31 4.47 0.84 -10.95
N SER A 32 4.92 -0.36 -10.57
CA SER A 32 5.53 -0.62 -9.26
C SER A 32 7.05 -0.42 -9.26
N GLU A 33 7.62 0.24 -10.28
CA GLU A 33 9.07 0.23 -10.51
C GLU A 33 9.91 0.97 -9.45
N ASN A 34 9.32 1.86 -8.63
CA ASN A 34 10.09 2.73 -7.75
C ASN A 34 9.76 2.65 -6.24
N VAL A 35 8.86 1.77 -5.80
CA VAL A 35 8.52 1.67 -4.36
C VAL A 35 9.12 0.42 -3.73
N SER A 36 10.08 0.61 -2.84
CA SER A 36 10.78 -0.47 -2.15
C SER A 36 9.83 -1.30 -1.29
N LYS A 37 9.78 -2.62 -1.53
CA LYS A 37 8.99 -3.56 -0.71
C LYS A 37 9.37 -3.50 0.77
N TRP A 38 10.64 -3.21 1.07
CA TRP A 38 11.13 -3.06 2.44
C TRP A 38 10.51 -1.85 3.14
N LEU A 39 10.22 -0.78 2.39
CA LEU A 39 9.54 0.39 2.93
C LEU A 39 8.10 0.04 3.36
N PHE A 40 7.37 -0.73 2.54
CA PHE A 40 6.02 -1.20 2.89
C PHE A 40 6.03 -2.13 4.11
N ILE A 41 6.95 -3.09 4.16
CA ILE A 41 7.08 -4.00 5.31
C ILE A 41 7.40 -3.21 6.58
N GLY A 42 8.34 -2.26 6.50
CA GLY A 42 8.68 -1.37 7.61
C GLY A 42 7.49 -0.53 8.06
N GLN A 43 6.75 0.07 7.13
CA GLN A 43 5.52 0.83 7.44
C GLN A 43 4.46 -0.03 8.13
N MET A 44 4.20 -1.23 7.62
CA MET A 44 3.23 -2.16 8.22
C MET A 44 3.66 -2.58 9.64
N ALA A 45 4.94 -2.93 9.82
CA ALA A 45 5.48 -3.28 11.13
C ALA A 45 5.39 -2.10 12.11
N ALA A 46 5.72 -0.88 11.65
CA ALA A 46 5.60 0.33 12.45
C ALA A 46 4.13 0.62 12.83
N SER A 47 3.19 0.55 11.89
CA SER A 47 1.77 0.75 12.16
C SER A 47 1.22 -0.30 13.13
N LEU A 48 1.64 -1.56 13.03
CA LEU A 48 1.26 -2.58 14.00
C LEU A 48 1.84 -2.28 15.39
N GLY A 49 3.13 -1.94 15.46
CA GLY A 49 3.79 -1.56 16.71
C GLY A 49 3.14 -0.35 17.38
N PHE A 50 2.84 0.71 16.62
CA PHE A 50 2.14 1.88 17.12
C PHE A 50 0.69 1.59 17.52
N THR A 51 0.00 0.68 16.83
CA THR A 51 -1.34 0.24 17.25
C THR A 51 -1.30 -0.38 18.64
N ILE A 52 -0.36 -1.31 18.87
CA ILE A 52 -0.19 -1.97 20.17
C ILE A 52 0.22 -0.96 21.23
N TYR A 53 1.24 -0.13 20.96
CA TYR A 53 1.71 0.90 21.88
C TYR A 53 0.58 1.85 22.28
N SER A 54 -0.17 2.38 21.33
CA SER A 54 -1.23 3.35 21.60
C SER A 54 -2.45 2.72 22.25
N TRP A 55 -2.67 1.41 22.07
CA TRP A 55 -3.66 0.67 22.84
C TRP A 55 -3.28 0.59 24.31
N LEU A 56 -2.00 0.34 24.62
CA LEU A 56 -1.49 0.36 25.99
C LEU A 56 -1.53 1.76 26.62
N ASP A 57 -1.31 2.81 25.81
CA ASP A 57 -1.38 4.22 26.23
C ASP A 57 -2.82 4.77 26.33
N GLY A 58 -3.82 4.02 25.84
CA GLY A 58 -5.23 4.47 25.81
C GLY A 58 -5.54 5.54 24.75
N ASN A 59 -4.64 5.78 23.80
CA ASN A 59 -4.78 6.81 22.77
C ASN A 59 -5.58 6.28 21.56
N TRP A 60 -6.90 6.40 21.65
CA TRP A 60 -7.84 5.92 20.63
C TRP A 60 -7.63 6.53 19.24
N VAL A 61 -7.22 7.79 19.16
CA VAL A 61 -6.93 8.45 17.88
C VAL A 61 -5.80 7.73 17.17
N PHE A 62 -4.70 7.49 17.87
CA PHE A 62 -3.54 6.82 17.29
C PHE A 62 -3.83 5.35 16.94
N ILE A 63 -4.62 4.63 17.75
CA ILE A 63 -5.02 3.24 17.47
C ILE A 63 -5.75 3.17 16.12
N VAL A 64 -6.80 3.97 15.96
CA VAL A 64 -7.63 3.94 14.74
C VAL A 64 -6.81 4.35 13.52
N THR A 65 -6.00 5.39 13.63
CA THR A 65 -5.15 5.86 12.53
C THR A 65 -4.15 4.81 12.10
N ASN A 66 -3.45 4.17 13.04
CA ASN A 66 -2.45 3.15 12.70
C ASN A 66 -3.07 1.88 12.14
N LEU A 67 -4.28 1.49 12.58
CA LEU A 67 -5.03 0.40 11.96
C LEU A 67 -5.41 0.71 10.52
N LEU A 68 -5.90 1.93 10.23
CA LEU A 68 -6.20 2.37 8.87
C LEU A 68 -4.94 2.38 7.99
N MET A 69 -3.81 2.82 8.53
CA MET A 69 -2.52 2.80 7.85
C MET A 69 -2.06 1.37 7.53
N LEU A 70 -2.26 0.42 8.46
CA LEU A 70 -1.96 -0.99 8.23
C LEU A 70 -2.81 -1.58 7.10
N ILE A 71 -4.12 -1.31 7.08
CA ILE A 71 -5.04 -1.73 6.00
C ILE A 71 -4.60 -1.12 4.67
N ASN A 72 -4.30 0.18 4.64
CA ASN A 72 -3.79 0.86 3.45
C ASN A 72 -2.51 0.19 2.91
N GLY A 73 -1.56 -0.15 3.78
CA GLY A 73 -0.34 -0.86 3.41
C GLY A 73 -0.60 -2.23 2.78
N LEU A 74 -1.55 -3.00 3.34
CA LEU A 74 -1.97 -4.30 2.80
C LEU A 74 -2.61 -4.17 1.41
N VAL A 75 -3.47 -3.17 1.21
CA VAL A 75 -4.10 -2.88 -0.09
C VAL A 75 -3.03 -2.50 -1.12
N GLY A 76 -2.10 -1.61 -0.77
CA GLY A 76 -0.98 -1.22 -1.63
C GLY A 76 -0.12 -2.41 -2.05
N LEU A 77 0.21 -3.30 -1.10
CA LEU A 77 0.96 -4.53 -1.39
C LEU A 77 0.18 -5.47 -2.34
N GLY A 78 -1.12 -5.63 -2.12
CA GLY A 78 -1.99 -6.43 -2.98
C GLY A 78 -2.00 -5.94 -4.43
N ILE A 79 -2.05 -4.62 -4.63
CA ILE A 79 -2.00 -3.97 -5.95
C ILE A 79 -0.69 -4.28 -6.67
N VAL A 80 0.45 -4.06 -6.00
CA VAL A 80 1.79 -4.33 -6.56
C VAL A 80 1.91 -5.80 -6.98
N LEU A 81 1.42 -6.72 -6.14
CA LEU A 81 1.43 -8.16 -6.46
C LEU A 81 0.52 -8.49 -7.66
N HIS A 82 -0.62 -7.83 -7.80
CA HIS A 82 -1.55 -8.05 -8.89
C HIS A 82 -1.00 -7.55 -10.24
N HIS A 83 -0.44 -6.34 -10.29
CA HIS A 83 0.12 -5.78 -11.52
C HIS A 83 1.31 -6.59 -12.03
N ARG A 84 2.23 -6.96 -11.13
CA ARG A 84 3.39 -7.78 -11.49
C ARG A 84 3.00 -9.15 -12.06
N LYS A 85 1.89 -9.74 -11.59
CA LYS A 85 1.37 -11.01 -12.15
C LYS A 85 0.83 -10.83 -13.58
N ARG A 86 0.27 -9.66 -13.92
CA ARG A 86 -0.22 -9.37 -15.29
C ARG A 86 0.94 -9.16 -16.26
N GLU A 87 1.92 -8.34 -15.88
CA GLU A 87 3.12 -8.08 -16.69
C GLU A 87 3.89 -9.37 -17.02
N GLN A 88 4.02 -10.28 -16.05
CA GLN A 88 4.68 -11.58 -16.26
C GLN A 88 3.91 -12.50 -17.23
N ARG A 89 2.58 -12.42 -17.27
CA ARG A 89 1.75 -13.20 -18.20
C ARG A 89 1.83 -12.64 -19.62
N GLU A 90 1.79 -11.32 -19.76
CA GLU A 90 1.92 -10.62 -21.05
C GLU A 90 3.31 -10.80 -21.66
N GLY A 91 4.38 -10.68 -20.87
CA GLY A 91 5.76 -10.93 -21.32
C GLY A 91 6.02 -12.37 -21.77
N LYS A 92 5.40 -13.37 -21.11
CA LYS A 92 5.49 -14.78 -21.52
C LYS A 92 4.71 -15.05 -22.82
N GLY A 93 3.50 -14.50 -22.95
CA GLY A 93 2.69 -14.66 -24.17
C GLY A 93 3.36 -14.07 -25.42
N ASN A 94 4.02 -12.93 -25.28
CA ASN A 94 4.72 -12.29 -26.40
C ASN A 94 5.99 -13.08 -26.82
N LYS A 95 6.74 -13.64 -25.85
CA LYS A 95 7.89 -14.52 -26.13
C LYS A 95 7.48 -15.81 -26.86
N THR A 96 6.37 -16.45 -26.46
CA THR A 96 5.87 -17.66 -27.12
C THR A 96 5.40 -17.38 -28.55
N LYS A 97 4.67 -16.28 -28.78
CA LYS A 97 4.27 -15.84 -30.13
C LYS A 97 5.48 -15.55 -31.03
N GLY A 98 6.52 -14.89 -30.50
CA GLY A 98 7.76 -14.61 -31.22
C GLY A 98 8.48 -15.89 -31.67
N LYS A 99 8.60 -16.89 -30.78
CA LYS A 99 9.21 -18.20 -31.11
C LYS A 99 8.44 -18.94 -32.21
N LEU A 100 7.12 -19.05 -32.09
CA LEU A 100 6.27 -19.74 -33.08
C LEU A 100 6.33 -19.09 -34.47
N LYS A 101 6.54 -17.77 -34.53
CA LYS A 101 6.67 -17.05 -35.80
C LYS A 101 8.05 -17.28 -36.44
N ALA A 102 9.10 -17.46 -35.65
CA ALA A 102 10.45 -17.75 -36.12
C ALA A 102 10.63 -19.21 -36.60
N GLU A 103 9.94 -20.18 -36.01
CA GLU A 103 9.96 -21.58 -36.48
C GLU A 103 9.18 -21.82 -37.78
N ARG A 104 8.33 -20.86 -38.18
CA ARG A 104 7.50 -20.94 -39.39
C ARG A 104 8.05 -20.14 -40.58
N ALA A 105 9.20 -19.48 -40.41
CA ALA A 105 9.89 -18.71 -41.44
C ALA A 105 11.12 -19.49 -41.93
#